data_AF-A0A2G8LA51-F1
#
_entry.id   AF-A0A2G8LA51-F1
#
_cell.length_a   1.000
_cell.length_b   1.000
_cell.length_c   1.000
_cell.angle_alpha   90.00
_cell.angle_beta   90.00
_cell.angle_gamma   90.00
#
_symmetry.space_group_name_H-M   'P 1'
#
loop_
_entity.id
_entity.type
_entity.pdbx_description
1 polymer ?
#
loop_
_entity_poly.entity_id
_entity_poly.type
_entity_poly.pdbx_seq_one_letter_code
_entity_poly.pdbx_strand_id
1 'polypeptide(L)'
;MDHGSVKNQHINISPVRIGPTISINQILGKKLQSTLNKQELEVFKSTKVQLNTSSLPLIEVQVGGGSLNHRTALPFCTLSPVPSTIKPSGYFANNSWQPLTCGVKHFDKHQFETCLKGKSVHIYGDSTGRQMYEYLEDNENCDSVMSHEYLKYCVKKNQSIHFGFHGPPVRGSQIISVDKLRYVAEQIDDLEGGPEVIIILSIWAHFGVPDGTFYRDRLQAIKGAVGRLWQRSPETKVIVRSANTREHAIGGFILISSDWIALQGEKTLRGVFSQDKRFSFLDVWDMTLVQQSKDAIHPLKTTLVQIMDYLLTMICL
;
A
#
# COMPACT_ATOMS: atom_id res chain seq x y z
N MET A 1 70.68 -18.17 -2.94
CA MET A 1 70.01 -18.26 -4.25
C MET A 1 68.99 -19.38 -4.13
N ASP A 2 67.72 -19.06 -3.93
CA ASP A 2 66.66 -19.33 -4.90
C ASP A 2 65.34 -18.77 -4.36
N HIS A 3 64.66 -17.96 -5.15
CA HIS A 3 63.37 -17.35 -4.79
C HIS A 3 62.25 -18.34 -5.15
N GLY A 4 61.68 -19.01 -4.14
CA GLY A 4 60.50 -19.87 -4.29
C GLY A 4 59.24 -19.04 -4.54
N SER A 5 58.79 -19.02 -5.80
CA SER A 5 57.54 -18.44 -6.28
C SER A 5 56.31 -19.04 -5.60
N VAL A 6 55.49 -18.19 -4.97
CA VAL A 6 54.16 -18.55 -4.45
C VAL A 6 53.17 -18.58 -5.63
N LYS A 7 52.75 -19.78 -6.03
CA LYS A 7 51.67 -19.96 -7.01
C LYS A 7 50.34 -19.56 -6.38
N ASN A 8 49.72 -18.50 -6.90
CA ASN A 8 48.31 -18.18 -6.67
C ASN A 8 47.44 -19.33 -7.21
N GLN A 9 46.81 -20.09 -6.31
CA GLN A 9 45.71 -20.98 -6.67
C GLN A 9 44.46 -20.14 -6.89
N HIS A 10 44.11 -19.91 -8.16
CA HIS A 10 42.79 -19.44 -8.54
C HIS A 10 41.76 -20.52 -8.19
N ILE A 11 40.98 -20.28 -7.13
CA ILE A 11 39.79 -21.08 -6.82
C ILE A 11 38.73 -20.71 -7.85
N ASN A 12 38.57 -21.58 -8.84
CA ASN A 12 37.56 -21.44 -9.88
C ASN A 12 36.20 -21.89 -9.31
N ILE A 13 35.44 -20.95 -8.75
CA ILE A 13 34.09 -21.23 -8.24
C ILE A 13 33.16 -21.33 -9.45
N SER A 14 32.88 -22.56 -9.88
CA SER A 14 31.82 -22.80 -10.87
C SER A 14 30.47 -22.41 -10.27
N PRO A 15 29.60 -21.71 -11.02
CA PRO A 15 28.26 -21.38 -10.53
C PRO A 15 27.50 -22.69 -10.32
N VAL A 16 27.14 -22.94 -9.06
CA VAL A 16 26.18 -24.00 -8.71
C VAL A 16 24.89 -23.68 -9.46
N ARG A 17 24.54 -24.51 -10.44
CA ARG A 17 23.19 -24.53 -11.01
C ARG A 17 22.23 -24.91 -9.88
N ILE A 18 21.58 -23.92 -9.29
CA ILE A 18 20.40 -24.12 -8.47
C ILE A 18 19.37 -24.77 -9.41
N GLY A 19 19.05 -26.04 -9.16
CA GLY A 19 18.05 -26.78 -9.92
C GLY A 19 16.69 -26.08 -9.88
N PRO A 20 15.73 -26.48 -10.74
CA PRO A 20 14.43 -25.84 -10.77
C PRO A 20 13.81 -25.96 -9.39
N THR A 21 13.49 -24.81 -8.80
CA THR A 21 12.74 -24.70 -7.55
C THR A 21 11.47 -25.52 -7.72
N ILE A 22 11.43 -26.73 -7.15
CA ILE A 22 10.15 -27.40 -6.93
C ILE A 22 9.42 -26.47 -5.99
N SER A 23 8.49 -25.70 -6.55
CA SER A 23 7.68 -24.74 -5.83
C SER A 23 6.95 -25.52 -4.75
N ILE A 24 7.43 -25.43 -3.51
CA ILE A 24 6.76 -25.95 -2.32
C ILE A 24 5.27 -25.54 -2.34
N ASN A 25 4.97 -24.35 -2.89
CA ASN A 25 3.63 -23.83 -3.10
C ASN A 25 2.76 -24.65 -4.07
N GLN A 26 3.33 -25.25 -5.11
CA GLN A 26 2.58 -26.07 -6.07
C GLN A 26 2.20 -27.44 -5.48
N ILE A 27 3.11 -28.08 -4.73
CA ILE A 27 2.85 -29.37 -4.08
C ILE A 27 1.81 -29.20 -2.95
N LEU A 28 2.01 -28.22 -2.07
CA LEU A 28 1.02 -27.87 -1.04
C LEU A 28 -0.31 -27.47 -1.65
N GLY A 29 -0.29 -26.76 -2.79
CA GLY A 29 -1.51 -26.33 -3.45
C GLY A 29 -2.35 -27.47 -4.02
N LYS A 30 -1.71 -28.46 -4.66
CA LYS A 30 -2.40 -29.67 -5.12
C LYS A 30 -2.98 -30.48 -3.95
N LYS A 31 -2.24 -30.59 -2.84
CA LYS A 31 -2.70 -31.28 -1.62
C LYS A 31 -3.87 -30.56 -0.94
N LEU A 32 -3.85 -29.23 -0.90
CA LEU A 32 -4.97 -28.43 -0.38
C LEU A 32 -6.21 -28.62 -1.26
N GLN A 33 -6.06 -28.53 -2.58
CA GLN A 33 -7.15 -28.74 -3.53
C GLN A 33 -7.81 -30.12 -3.40
N SER A 34 -7.02 -31.17 -3.17
CA SER A 34 -7.56 -32.52 -3.01
C SER A 34 -8.28 -32.75 -1.67
N THR A 35 -8.12 -31.86 -0.69
CA THR A 35 -8.72 -31.99 0.65
C THR A 35 -10.06 -31.25 0.76
N LEU A 36 -10.29 -30.24 -0.08
CA LEU A 36 -11.46 -29.37 -0.02
C LEU A 36 -12.55 -29.82 -0.98
N ASN A 37 -13.82 -29.72 -0.55
CA ASN A 37 -14.96 -29.94 -1.43
C ASN A 37 -15.20 -28.74 -2.37
N LYS A 38 -16.12 -28.89 -3.34
CA LYS A 38 -16.40 -27.82 -4.32
C LYS A 38 -16.81 -26.49 -3.69
N GLN A 39 -17.65 -26.51 -2.65
CA GLN A 39 -18.10 -25.29 -1.99
C GLN A 39 -16.96 -24.61 -1.23
N GLU A 40 -16.14 -25.38 -0.53
CA GLU A 40 -14.95 -24.86 0.16
C GLU A 40 -13.95 -24.26 -0.84
N LEU A 41 -13.76 -24.89 -2.00
CA LEU A 41 -12.90 -24.35 -3.05
C LEU A 41 -13.43 -23.01 -3.60
N GLU A 42 -14.74 -22.83 -3.72
CA GLU A 42 -15.32 -21.54 -4.14
C GLU A 42 -15.11 -20.44 -3.10
N VAL A 43 -15.15 -20.76 -1.80
CA VAL A 43 -14.86 -19.79 -0.71
C VAL A 43 -13.44 -19.22 -0.83
N PHE A 44 -12.47 -20.00 -1.31
CA PHE A 44 -11.08 -19.57 -1.46
C PHE A 44 -10.78 -18.85 -2.80
N LYS A 45 -11.78 -18.61 -3.65
CA LYS A 45 -11.59 -17.91 -4.95
C LYS A 45 -11.95 -16.43 -4.93
N SER A 46 -12.63 -15.95 -3.89
CA SER A 46 -12.90 -14.52 -3.69
C SER A 46 -13.17 -14.23 -2.23
N THR A 47 -12.94 -12.99 -1.79
CA THR A 47 -13.39 -12.50 -0.48
C THR A 47 -14.84 -12.07 -0.45
N LYS A 48 -15.43 -11.88 -1.62
CA LYS A 48 -16.82 -11.48 -1.80
C LYS A 48 -17.74 -12.69 -1.85
N VAL A 49 -17.43 -13.76 -1.11
CA VAL A 49 -18.27 -14.97 -1.12
C VAL A 49 -19.69 -14.50 -0.84
N GLN A 50 -20.54 -14.55 -1.87
CA GLN A 50 -21.97 -14.38 -1.74
C GLN A 50 -22.44 -15.67 -1.07
N LEU A 51 -22.12 -15.79 0.22
CA LEU A 51 -22.66 -16.83 1.06
C LEU A 51 -24.15 -16.57 1.01
N ASN A 52 -24.86 -17.46 0.30
CA ASN A 52 -26.30 -17.48 0.21
C ASN A 52 -26.82 -17.89 1.59
N THR A 53 -26.63 -16.99 2.55
CA THR A 53 -27.03 -17.14 3.93
C THR A 53 -28.45 -16.65 3.97
N SER A 54 -29.37 -17.55 4.26
CA SER A 54 -30.81 -17.27 4.40
C SER A 54 -31.14 -16.33 5.57
N SER A 55 -30.12 -15.74 6.22
CA SER A 55 -30.18 -15.04 7.49
C SER A 55 -29.44 -13.70 7.53
N LEU A 56 -28.92 -13.20 6.40
CA LEU A 56 -28.48 -11.80 6.39
C LEU A 56 -29.69 -10.89 6.59
N PRO A 57 -29.62 -9.89 7.50
CA PRO A 57 -30.70 -8.93 7.64
C PRO A 57 -30.94 -8.27 6.27
N LEU A 58 -32.19 -8.26 5.84
CA LEU A 58 -32.59 -7.56 4.63
C LEU A 58 -32.26 -6.08 4.85
N ILE A 59 -31.29 -5.55 4.11
CA ILE A 59 -31.06 -4.11 4.09
C ILE A 59 -32.13 -3.55 3.16
N GLU A 60 -33.25 -3.08 3.75
CA GLU A 60 -34.18 -2.23 3.01
C GLU A 60 -33.49 -0.90 2.71
N VAL A 61 -32.92 -0.81 1.51
CA VAL A 61 -32.54 0.48 0.95
C VAL A 61 -33.82 1.20 0.61
N GLN A 62 -34.31 2.03 1.53
CA GLN A 62 -35.41 2.95 1.23
C GLN A 62 -34.95 3.85 0.09
N VAL A 63 -35.47 3.62 -1.11
CA VAL A 63 -35.38 4.56 -2.21
C VAL A 63 -36.19 5.77 -1.75
N GLY A 64 -35.51 6.76 -1.20
CA GLY A 64 -36.14 7.97 -0.72
C GLY A 64 -36.96 8.60 -1.85
N GLY A 65 -38.29 8.51 -1.74
CA GLY A 65 -39.24 9.34 -2.47
C GLY A 65 -39.25 10.80 -1.97
N GLY A 66 -38.40 11.13 -0.99
CA GLY A 66 -38.05 12.50 -0.65
C GLY A 66 -36.91 12.94 -1.57
N SER A 67 -37.08 14.10 -2.21
CA SER A 67 -36.05 14.80 -2.97
C SER A 67 -34.65 14.55 -2.39
N LEU A 68 -33.72 14.03 -3.21
CA LEU A 68 -32.28 13.88 -2.90
C LEU A 68 -31.60 15.19 -2.46
N ASN A 69 -32.33 16.30 -2.37
CA ASN A 69 -31.87 17.65 -2.08
C ASN A 69 -31.64 17.96 -0.58
N HIS A 70 -31.60 16.95 0.30
CA HIS A 70 -31.30 17.20 1.72
C HIS A 70 -30.46 16.12 2.41
N ARG A 71 -29.45 15.57 1.73
CA ARG A 71 -28.20 15.32 2.47
C ARG A 71 -27.50 16.66 2.54
N THR A 72 -27.40 17.25 3.73
CA THR A 72 -26.38 18.29 3.96
C THR A 72 -25.07 17.73 3.43
N ALA A 73 -24.46 18.43 2.47
CA ALA A 73 -23.21 17.98 1.87
C ALA A 73 -22.20 17.75 3.00
N LEU A 74 -21.68 16.52 3.11
CA LEU A 74 -20.66 16.22 4.11
C LEU A 74 -19.44 17.12 3.86
N PRO A 75 -18.76 17.58 4.93
CA PRO A 75 -17.51 18.31 4.75
C PRO A 75 -16.50 17.43 4.00
N PHE A 76 -15.58 18.05 3.27
CA PHE A 76 -14.51 17.32 2.60
C PHE A 76 -13.65 16.57 3.62
N CYS A 77 -13.15 15.40 3.21
CA CYS A 77 -12.26 14.61 4.06
C CYS A 77 -10.97 15.36 4.33
N THR A 78 -10.56 15.40 5.59
CA THR A 78 -9.31 16.03 6.03
C THR A 78 -8.36 14.99 6.62
N LEU A 79 -7.12 15.40 6.86
CA LEU A 79 -6.14 14.63 7.63
C LEU A 79 -6.72 14.21 8.99
N SER A 80 -7.01 12.91 9.13
CA SER A 80 -7.65 12.32 10.30
C SER A 80 -6.78 11.21 10.91
N PRO A 81 -6.74 11.08 12.25
CA PRO A 81 -5.88 10.10 12.92
C PRO A 81 -6.18 8.64 12.54
N VAL A 82 -5.15 7.79 12.60
CA VAL A 82 -5.31 6.33 12.41
C VAL A 82 -6.30 5.74 13.42
N PRO A 83 -7.39 5.08 12.96
CA PRO A 83 -8.33 4.40 13.85
C PRO A 83 -7.67 3.17 14.49
N SER A 84 -7.95 2.88 15.75
CA SER A 84 -7.44 1.67 16.43
C SER A 84 -8.13 0.37 15.98
N THR A 85 -9.32 0.47 15.40
CA THR A 85 -10.15 -0.66 14.95
C THR A 85 -10.56 -0.47 13.51
N ILE A 86 -10.70 -1.57 12.79
CA ILE A 86 -11.27 -1.59 11.43
C ILE A 86 -12.78 -1.50 11.56
N LYS A 87 -13.39 -0.54 10.87
CA LYS A 87 -14.83 -0.32 10.80
C LYS A 87 -15.20 -0.02 9.34
N PRO A 88 -16.43 -0.35 8.91
CA PRO A 88 -16.93 0.09 7.62
C PRO A 88 -16.73 1.60 7.43
N SER A 89 -16.10 1.98 6.33
CA SER A 89 -15.63 3.34 6.05
C SER A 89 -16.36 4.01 4.89
N GLY A 90 -17.02 3.23 4.03
CA GLY A 90 -17.74 3.75 2.87
C GLY A 90 -18.34 2.68 1.97
N TYR A 91 -18.88 3.13 0.83
CA TYR A 91 -19.46 2.28 -0.21
C TYR A 91 -19.25 2.92 -1.59
N PHE A 92 -19.41 2.14 -2.65
CA PHE A 92 -19.47 2.68 -4.02
C PHE A 92 -20.91 3.04 -4.40
N ALA A 93 -21.10 4.25 -4.93
CA ALA A 93 -22.32 4.66 -5.61
C ALA A 93 -21.96 5.27 -6.96
N ASN A 94 -22.62 4.82 -8.04
CA ASN A 94 -22.35 5.27 -9.42
C ASN A 94 -20.84 5.24 -9.77
N ASN A 95 -20.15 4.16 -9.39
CA ASN A 95 -18.71 3.96 -9.59
C ASN A 95 -17.79 4.97 -8.88
N SER A 96 -18.32 5.76 -7.94
CA SER A 96 -17.54 6.67 -7.10
C SER A 96 -17.57 6.22 -5.64
N TRP A 97 -16.43 6.32 -4.97
CA TRP A 97 -16.30 6.02 -3.55
C TRP A 97 -16.98 7.09 -2.70
N GLN A 98 -17.82 6.65 -1.75
CA GLN A 98 -18.56 7.48 -0.82
C GLN A 98 -18.16 7.10 0.61
N PRO A 99 -17.23 7.82 1.25
CA PRO A 99 -16.97 7.64 2.67
C PRO A 99 -18.21 7.97 3.50
N LEU A 100 -18.37 7.32 4.65
CA LEU A 100 -19.53 7.52 5.52
C LEU A 100 -19.51 8.85 6.28
N THR A 101 -18.32 9.42 6.51
CA THR A 101 -18.13 10.55 7.42
C THR A 101 -17.71 11.86 6.75
N CYS A 102 -17.33 11.82 5.47
CA CYS A 102 -16.83 12.98 4.74
C CYS A 102 -17.03 12.83 3.22
N GLY A 103 -16.93 13.93 2.47
CA GLY A 103 -16.98 13.95 1.03
C GLY A 103 -15.59 13.83 0.39
N VAL A 104 -15.50 13.12 -0.74
CA VAL A 104 -14.30 13.07 -1.58
C VAL A 104 -14.56 13.86 -2.85
N LYS A 105 -13.60 14.71 -3.23
CA LYS A 105 -13.65 15.48 -4.46
C LYS A 105 -12.93 14.71 -5.57
N HIS A 106 -13.51 14.70 -6.77
CA HIS A 106 -12.80 14.30 -7.98
C HIS A 106 -11.93 15.44 -8.51
N PHE A 107 -10.68 15.15 -8.87
CA PHE A 107 -9.73 16.15 -9.36
C PHE A 107 -9.56 16.08 -10.88
N ASP A 108 -9.82 17.19 -11.56
CA ASP A 108 -9.33 17.38 -12.93
C ASP A 108 -7.83 17.71 -12.96
N LYS A 109 -7.23 17.73 -14.16
CA LYS A 109 -5.79 17.99 -14.33
C LYS A 109 -5.33 19.33 -13.73
N HIS A 110 -6.10 20.40 -13.91
CA HIS A 110 -5.72 21.72 -13.40
C HIS A 110 -5.81 21.77 -11.87
N GLN A 111 -6.85 21.18 -11.30
CA GLN A 111 -7.03 21.07 -9.85
C GLN A 111 -5.92 20.21 -9.22
N PHE A 112 -5.51 19.16 -9.91
CA PHE A 112 -4.41 18.29 -9.51
C PHE A 112 -3.08 19.07 -9.46
N GLU A 113 -2.70 19.74 -10.55
CA GLU A 113 -1.48 20.57 -10.61
C GLU A 113 -1.51 21.70 -9.56
N THR A 114 -2.68 22.29 -9.33
CA THR A 114 -2.85 23.33 -8.29
C THR A 114 -2.64 22.75 -6.89
N CYS A 115 -3.15 21.54 -6.65
CA CYS A 115 -3.06 20.84 -5.38
C CYS A 115 -1.60 20.52 -5.01
N LEU A 116 -0.77 20.04 -5.94
CA LEU A 116 0.62 19.68 -5.65
C LEU A 116 1.62 20.83 -5.77
N LYS A 117 1.16 22.02 -6.18
CA LYS A 117 2.01 23.20 -6.33
C LYS A 117 2.80 23.50 -5.06
N GLY A 118 4.13 23.47 -5.18
CA GLY A 118 5.07 23.76 -4.09
C GLY A 118 5.26 22.64 -3.09
N LYS A 119 4.66 21.45 -3.30
CA LYS A 119 4.73 20.31 -2.39
C LYS A 119 5.84 19.35 -2.75
N SER A 120 6.42 18.72 -1.73
CA SER A 120 7.29 17.56 -1.91
C SER A 120 6.60 16.33 -1.36
N VAL A 121 6.19 15.43 -2.25
CA VAL A 121 5.48 14.19 -1.90
C VAL A 121 6.47 13.03 -1.89
N HIS A 122 6.58 12.36 -0.75
CA HIS A 122 7.44 11.19 -0.55
C HIS A 122 6.59 9.96 -0.29
N ILE A 123 6.61 9.00 -1.22
CA ILE A 123 5.91 7.73 -1.07
C ILE A 123 6.93 6.66 -0.73
N TYR A 124 6.85 6.11 0.48
CA TYR A 124 7.68 4.98 0.91
C TYR A 124 6.81 3.73 1.04
N GLY A 125 7.15 2.67 0.31
CA GLY A 125 6.24 1.54 0.27
C GLY A 125 6.59 0.39 -0.63
N ASP A 126 5.57 -0.38 -0.95
CA ASP A 126 5.60 -1.51 -1.87
C ASP A 126 5.19 -1.10 -3.29
N SER A 127 4.97 -2.09 -4.16
CA SER A 127 4.53 -1.87 -5.54
C SER A 127 3.23 -1.07 -5.67
N THR A 128 2.36 -1.06 -4.65
CA THR A 128 1.14 -0.26 -4.70
C THR A 128 1.43 1.21 -4.38
N GLY A 129 2.40 1.48 -3.50
CA GLY A 129 2.95 2.83 -3.35
C GLY A 129 3.59 3.33 -4.65
N ARG A 130 4.30 2.44 -5.37
CA ARG A 130 4.85 2.77 -6.69
C ARG A 130 3.77 3.14 -7.70
N GLN A 131 2.65 2.40 -7.69
CA GLN A 131 1.50 2.70 -8.55
C GLN A 131 0.91 4.10 -8.25
N MET A 132 0.88 4.53 -6.99
CA MET A 132 0.47 5.89 -6.63
C MET A 132 1.47 6.93 -7.16
N TYR A 133 2.78 6.68 -7.06
CA TYR A 133 3.80 7.55 -7.67
C TYR A 133 3.57 7.70 -9.17
N GLU A 134 3.39 6.60 -9.89
CA GLU A 134 3.23 6.59 -11.35
C GLU A 134 1.98 7.39 -11.74
N TYR A 135 0.89 7.26 -10.98
CA TYR A 135 -0.29 8.10 -11.16
C TYR A 135 0.02 9.59 -10.95
N LEU A 136 0.79 9.94 -9.92
CA LEU A 136 1.13 11.34 -9.66
C LEU A 136 2.06 11.92 -10.74
N GLU A 137 3.07 11.16 -11.17
CA GLU A 137 4.02 11.54 -12.21
C GLU A 137 3.31 11.84 -13.54
N ASP A 138 2.41 10.93 -13.96
CA ASP A 138 1.64 11.08 -15.20
C ASP A 138 0.72 12.32 -15.18
N ASN A 139 0.08 12.61 -14.05
CA ASN A 139 -0.86 13.73 -13.94
C ASN A 139 -0.16 15.07 -13.74
N GLU A 140 0.94 15.11 -12.99
CA GLU A 140 1.77 16.31 -12.87
C GLU A 140 2.53 16.63 -14.16
N ASN A 141 2.83 15.63 -15.00
CA ASN A 141 3.71 15.81 -16.15
C ASN A 141 5.04 16.46 -15.72
N CYS A 142 5.65 15.90 -14.67
CA CYS A 142 6.95 16.30 -14.13
C CYS A 142 8.10 15.63 -14.89
N ASP A 143 9.29 16.24 -14.83
CA ASP A 143 10.49 15.71 -15.45
C ASP A 143 11.07 14.58 -14.59
N SER A 144 11.12 13.37 -15.15
CA SER A 144 11.66 12.19 -14.46
C SER A 144 13.19 12.29 -14.36
N VAL A 145 13.72 12.35 -13.13
CA VAL A 145 15.16 12.47 -12.83
C VAL A 145 15.76 11.11 -12.49
N MET A 146 14.97 10.24 -11.86
CA MET A 146 15.34 8.85 -11.56
C MET A 146 14.15 7.95 -11.86
N SER A 147 14.37 6.88 -12.64
CA SER A 147 13.34 5.89 -12.93
C SER A 147 13.89 4.48 -12.78
N HIS A 148 13.89 4.00 -11.53
CA HIS A 148 14.20 2.62 -11.18
C HIS A 148 12.99 1.98 -10.48
N GLU A 149 12.85 0.66 -10.56
CA GLU A 149 11.74 -0.06 -9.91
C GLU A 149 11.68 0.13 -8.38
N TYR A 150 12.81 0.48 -7.75
CA TYR A 150 12.94 0.66 -6.30
C TYR A 150 13.08 2.12 -5.87
N LEU A 151 13.36 3.02 -6.82
CA LEU A 151 13.59 4.42 -6.55
C LEU A 151 13.14 5.21 -7.77
N LYS A 152 12.13 6.07 -7.59
CA LYS A 152 11.68 6.99 -8.63
C LYS A 152 11.64 8.41 -8.09
N TYR A 153 11.93 9.36 -8.95
CA TYR A 153 11.96 10.77 -8.60
C TYR A 153 11.65 11.62 -9.82
N CYS A 154 10.64 12.49 -9.69
CA CYS A 154 10.35 13.51 -10.69
C CYS A 154 10.24 14.90 -10.06
N VAL A 155 10.54 15.92 -10.87
CA VAL A 155 10.53 17.32 -10.46
C VAL A 155 9.77 18.19 -11.44
N LYS A 156 9.11 19.24 -10.96
CA LYS A 156 8.50 20.27 -11.79
C LYS A 156 8.56 21.59 -11.04
N LYS A 157 9.40 22.54 -11.47
CA LYS A 157 9.60 23.82 -10.75
C LYS A 157 9.91 23.59 -9.25
N ASN A 158 9.04 24.01 -8.33
CA ASN A 158 9.23 23.93 -6.88
C ASN A 158 8.49 22.76 -6.22
N GLN A 159 8.06 21.75 -6.98
CA GLN A 159 7.41 20.54 -6.46
C GLN A 159 8.17 19.30 -6.91
N SER A 160 8.08 18.26 -6.11
CA SER A 160 8.74 16.97 -6.35
C SER A 160 7.87 15.82 -5.90
N ILE A 161 8.02 14.68 -6.58
CA ILE A 161 7.42 13.42 -6.18
C ILE A 161 8.54 12.40 -6.10
N HIS A 162 8.64 11.72 -4.97
CA HIS A 162 9.65 10.71 -4.69
C HIS A 162 8.95 9.39 -4.37
N PHE A 163 9.48 8.29 -4.89
CA PHE A 163 9.12 6.95 -4.47
C PHE A 163 10.36 6.18 -4.03
N GLY A 164 10.32 5.65 -2.81
CA GLY A 164 11.32 4.73 -2.28
C GLY A 164 10.66 3.40 -1.91
N PHE A 165 11.07 2.33 -2.59
CA PHE A 165 10.59 0.99 -2.28
C PHE A 165 11.17 0.54 -0.94
N HIS A 166 10.39 -0.17 -0.14
CA HIS A 166 10.84 -0.61 1.17
C HIS A 166 11.98 -1.65 1.05
N GLY A 167 12.92 -1.62 1.98
CA GLY A 167 13.96 -2.66 2.08
C GLY A 167 13.38 -4.06 2.34
N PRO A 168 14.22 -5.13 2.31
CA PRO A 168 13.78 -6.50 2.46
C PRO A 168 12.88 -6.79 3.68
N PRO A 169 11.97 -7.78 3.57
CA PRO A 169 11.80 -8.72 2.47
C PRO A 169 11.02 -8.11 1.30
N VAL A 170 11.47 -8.35 0.08
CA VAL A 170 10.73 -7.98 -1.14
C VAL A 170 10.30 -9.27 -1.84
N ARG A 171 9.06 -9.33 -2.30
CA ARG A 171 8.55 -10.47 -3.07
C ARG A 171 8.47 -10.10 -4.54
N GLY A 172 9.10 -10.90 -5.38
CA GLY A 172 9.14 -10.67 -6.82
C GLY A 172 10.33 -11.39 -7.45
N SER A 173 10.40 -11.36 -8.79
CA SER A 173 11.52 -11.93 -9.55
C SER A 173 12.73 -11.02 -9.66
N GLN A 174 12.63 -9.79 -9.14
CA GLN A 174 13.61 -8.73 -9.38
C GLN A 174 14.68 -8.73 -8.29
N ILE A 175 15.94 -8.67 -8.73
CA ILE A 175 17.11 -8.64 -7.85
C ILE A 175 17.37 -7.18 -7.46
N ILE A 176 17.34 -6.89 -6.16
CA ILE A 176 17.76 -5.59 -5.63
C ILE A 176 19.28 -5.61 -5.49
N SER A 177 19.96 -4.75 -6.24
CA SER A 177 21.39 -4.52 -6.01
C SER A 177 21.59 -3.87 -4.64
N VAL A 178 22.60 -4.31 -3.89
CA VAL A 178 22.86 -3.88 -2.51
C VAL A 178 23.07 -2.35 -2.43
N ASP A 179 23.68 -1.73 -3.44
CA ASP A 179 23.89 -0.28 -3.51
C ASP A 179 22.58 0.52 -3.63
N LYS A 180 21.48 -0.12 -4.04
CA LYS A 180 20.13 0.47 -4.16
C LYS A 180 19.21 0.11 -3.00
N LEU A 181 19.62 -0.79 -2.11
CA LEU A 181 18.83 -1.17 -0.96
C LEU A 181 18.76 0.01 0.02
N ARG A 182 17.53 0.41 0.37
CA ARG A 182 17.27 1.48 1.34
C ARG A 182 16.18 1.03 2.31
N TYR A 183 16.33 1.31 3.59
CA TYR A 183 15.22 1.16 4.52
C TYR A 183 14.41 2.44 4.62
N VAL A 184 13.09 2.30 4.85
CA VAL A 184 12.19 3.46 4.96
C VAL A 184 12.58 4.35 6.14
N ALA A 185 12.97 3.75 7.28
CA ALA A 185 13.40 4.50 8.45
C ALA A 185 14.64 5.38 8.17
N GLU A 186 15.64 4.84 7.48
CA GLU A 186 16.86 5.57 7.10
C GLU A 186 16.53 6.73 6.15
N GLN A 187 15.72 6.47 5.12
CA GLN A 187 15.28 7.52 4.19
C GLN A 187 14.50 8.64 4.89
N ILE A 188 13.72 8.30 5.92
CA ILE A 188 13.01 9.30 6.73
C ILE A 188 13.98 10.03 7.66
N ASP A 189 15.00 9.38 8.21
CA ASP A 189 16.01 10.04 9.05
C ASP A 189 16.83 11.09 8.27
N ASP A 190 17.11 10.82 6.99
CA ASP A 190 17.83 11.73 6.09
C ASP A 190 16.96 12.88 5.55
N LEU A 191 15.64 12.82 5.75
CA LEU A 191 14.72 13.83 5.20
C LEU A 191 14.68 15.09 6.08
N GLU A 192 14.80 16.27 5.46
CA GLU A 192 14.68 17.55 6.17
C GLU A 192 13.27 17.77 6.74
N GLY A 193 12.23 17.45 5.96
CA GLY A 193 10.83 17.71 6.29
C GLY A 193 10.40 19.16 5.98
N GLY A 194 9.17 19.51 6.36
CA GLY A 194 8.65 20.87 6.28
C GLY A 194 7.13 20.93 6.11
N PRO A 195 6.53 22.12 6.17
CA PRO A 195 5.08 22.30 6.04
C PRO A 195 4.51 21.83 4.69
N GLU A 196 5.33 21.87 3.64
CA GLU A 196 4.99 21.41 2.28
C GLU A 196 5.47 19.98 1.98
N VAL A 197 6.07 19.29 2.96
CA VAL A 197 6.49 17.90 2.82
C VAL A 197 5.38 16.97 3.28
N ILE A 198 5.02 16.02 2.41
CA ILE A 198 4.00 15.01 2.66
C ILE A 198 4.64 13.64 2.49
N ILE A 199 4.60 12.82 3.53
CA ILE A 199 5.07 11.43 3.52
C ILE A 199 3.87 10.49 3.49
N ILE A 200 3.86 9.56 2.53
CA ILE A 200 2.85 8.51 2.41
C ILE A 200 3.54 7.17 2.66
N LEU A 201 3.06 6.43 3.67
CA LEU A 201 3.57 5.12 4.03
C LEU A 201 2.62 4.03 3.50
N SER A 202 3.04 3.27 2.48
CA SER A 202 2.30 2.15 1.91
C SER A 202 3.08 0.84 2.08
N ILE A 203 3.09 0.28 3.30
CA ILE A 203 4.03 -0.77 3.69
C ILE A 203 3.28 -1.96 4.26
N TRP A 204 2.95 -2.96 3.44
CA TRP A 204 2.36 -4.20 3.97
C TRP A 204 2.53 -5.43 3.06
N ALA A 205 2.47 -5.28 1.73
CA ALA A 205 2.19 -6.41 0.82
C ALA A 205 3.24 -7.55 0.87
N HIS A 206 4.50 -7.23 1.20
CA HIS A 206 5.59 -8.20 1.27
C HIS A 206 5.80 -8.80 2.67
N PHE A 207 5.09 -8.29 3.67
CA PHE A 207 5.29 -8.63 5.09
C PHE A 207 4.31 -9.70 5.62
N GLY A 208 3.49 -10.33 4.78
CA GLY A 208 2.59 -11.43 5.19
C GLY A 208 3.20 -12.83 5.41
N VAL A 209 4.54 -12.96 5.39
CA VAL A 209 5.30 -14.24 5.46
C VAL A 209 6.24 -14.24 6.66
N PRO A 210 6.94 -13.13 6.97
CA PRO A 210 7.57 -13.00 8.28
C PRO A 210 6.53 -13.17 9.39
N ASP A 211 6.99 -13.59 10.56
CA ASP A 211 6.16 -13.55 11.76
C ASP A 211 5.55 -12.15 11.96
N GLY A 212 4.40 -12.09 12.63
CA GLY A 212 3.72 -10.81 12.88
C GLY A 212 4.56 -9.83 13.71
N THR A 213 5.64 -10.29 14.36
CA THR A 213 6.58 -9.47 15.13
C THR A 213 7.49 -8.69 14.20
N PHE A 214 8.05 -9.32 13.17
CA PHE A 214 8.93 -8.69 12.19
C PHE A 214 8.24 -7.52 11.49
N TYR A 215 6.99 -7.68 11.09
CA TYR A 215 6.23 -6.57 10.50
C TYR A 215 6.01 -5.44 11.52
N ARG A 216 5.63 -5.78 12.76
CA ARG A 216 5.45 -4.80 13.84
C ARG A 216 6.72 -4.02 14.12
N ASP A 217 7.86 -4.70 14.23
CA ASP A 217 9.17 -4.09 14.49
C ASP A 217 9.58 -3.16 13.36
N ARG A 218 9.31 -3.55 12.10
CA ARG A 218 9.53 -2.69 10.94
C ARG A 218 8.71 -1.40 11.04
N LEU A 219 7.42 -1.50 11.37
CA LEU A 219 6.56 -0.35 11.53
C LEU A 219 6.96 0.52 12.74
N GLN A 220 7.40 -0.08 13.84
CA GLN A 220 7.91 0.64 15.01
C GLN A 220 9.19 1.42 14.70
N ALA A 221 10.12 0.84 13.94
CA ALA A 221 11.32 1.52 13.49
C ALA A 221 10.97 2.75 12.62
N ILE A 222 10.03 2.59 11.68
CA ILE A 222 9.53 3.69 10.85
C ILE A 222 8.85 4.77 11.70
N LYS A 223 7.99 4.37 12.64
CA LYS A 223 7.35 5.30 13.59
C LYS A 223 8.39 6.07 14.39
N GLY A 224 9.47 5.42 14.82
CA GLY A 224 10.59 6.06 15.52
C GLY A 224 11.33 7.09 14.66
N ALA A 225 11.60 6.76 13.38
CA ALA A 225 12.21 7.69 12.44
C ALA A 225 11.33 8.91 12.17
N VAL A 226 10.02 8.70 11.98
CA VAL A 226 9.05 9.81 11.87
C VAL A 226 9.01 10.64 13.16
N GLY A 227 9.12 10.02 14.33
CA GLY A 227 9.24 10.72 15.61
C GLY A 227 10.45 11.65 15.66
N ARG A 228 11.62 11.19 15.20
CA ARG A 228 12.82 12.02 15.06
C ARG A 228 12.67 13.11 14.00
N LEU A 229 11.97 12.83 12.90
CA LEU A 229 11.63 13.83 11.88
C LEU A 229 10.79 14.96 12.48
N TRP A 230 9.76 14.66 13.24
CA TRP A 230 8.93 15.69 13.86
C TRP A 230 9.65 16.50 14.95
N GLN A 231 10.72 15.98 15.55
CA GLN A 231 11.56 16.78 16.46
C GLN A 231 12.28 17.92 15.73
N ARG A 232 12.67 17.70 14.47
CA ARG A 232 13.35 18.70 13.63
C ARG A 232 12.41 19.48 12.70
N SER A 233 11.28 18.89 12.30
CA SER A 233 10.33 19.46 11.36
C SER A 233 8.89 19.04 11.67
N PRO A 234 8.27 19.64 12.71
CA PRO A 234 6.98 19.20 13.25
C PRO A 234 5.79 19.40 12.31
N GLU A 235 5.92 20.25 11.29
CA GLU A 235 4.87 20.53 10.31
C GLU A 235 4.78 19.48 9.19
N THR A 236 5.73 18.54 9.13
CA THR A 236 5.74 17.47 8.13
C THR A 236 4.50 16.59 8.26
N LYS A 237 3.74 16.44 7.18
CA LYS A 237 2.52 15.62 7.16
C LYS A 237 2.88 14.17 6.88
N VAL A 238 2.38 13.24 7.69
CA VAL A 238 2.60 11.80 7.49
C VAL A 238 1.27 11.05 7.44
N ILE A 239 1.04 10.38 6.32
CA ILE A 239 -0.18 9.65 5.99
C ILE A 239 0.18 8.16 5.91
N VAL A 240 -0.44 7.37 6.77
CA VAL A 240 -0.35 5.91 6.72
C VAL A 240 -1.50 5.40 5.86
N ARG A 241 -1.18 4.59 4.86
CA ARG A 241 -2.17 3.96 3.98
C ARG A 241 -2.51 2.56 4.48
N SER A 242 -3.78 2.19 4.48
CA SER A 242 -4.21 0.84 4.83
C SER A 242 -3.73 -0.22 3.82
N ALA A 243 -3.85 -1.48 4.20
CA ALA A 243 -3.70 -2.60 3.27
C ALA A 243 -4.79 -2.60 2.18
N ASN A 244 -4.53 -3.33 1.09
CA ASN A 244 -5.53 -3.69 0.08
C ASN A 244 -6.01 -5.12 0.31
N THR A 245 -7.23 -5.40 -0.15
CA THR A 245 -7.60 -6.76 -0.56
C THR A 245 -6.84 -7.17 -1.81
N ARG A 246 -6.86 -8.47 -2.13
CA ARG A 246 -6.10 -8.99 -3.26
C ARG A 246 -6.81 -10.09 -4.03
N GLU A 247 -6.23 -10.49 -5.15
CA GLU A 247 -6.65 -11.69 -5.87
C GLU A 247 -6.44 -12.95 -5.01
N HIS A 248 -7.40 -13.88 -5.10
CA HIS A 248 -7.34 -15.17 -4.42
C HIS A 248 -7.11 -16.28 -5.43
N ALA A 249 -6.19 -17.17 -5.09
CA ALA A 249 -5.92 -18.37 -5.86
C ALA A 249 -5.79 -19.55 -4.91
N ILE A 250 -6.25 -20.72 -5.34
CA ILE A 250 -6.14 -21.92 -4.52
C ILE A 250 -4.71 -22.44 -4.59
N GLY A 251 -4.05 -22.54 -3.43
CA GLY A 251 -2.81 -23.28 -3.27
C GLY A 251 -1.88 -22.66 -2.22
N GLY A 252 -0.58 -22.95 -2.27
CA GLY A 252 0.36 -22.40 -1.27
C GLY A 252 0.37 -20.87 -1.16
N PHE A 253 -0.01 -20.16 -2.22
CA PHE A 253 -0.13 -18.70 -2.20
C PHE A 253 -1.14 -18.20 -1.16
N ILE A 254 -2.27 -18.90 -0.97
CA ILE A 254 -3.30 -18.46 -0.01
C ILE A 254 -2.82 -18.45 1.44
N LEU A 255 -1.84 -19.31 1.76
CA LEU A 255 -1.25 -19.43 3.09
C LEU A 255 -0.36 -18.23 3.45
N ILE A 256 0.11 -17.50 2.45
CA ILE A 256 1.10 -16.42 2.61
C ILE A 256 0.65 -15.07 2.04
N SER A 257 -0.49 -15.08 1.35
CA SER A 257 -0.99 -14.01 0.49
C SER A 257 -2.52 -14.14 0.37
N SER A 258 -3.25 -13.89 1.47
CA SER A 258 -4.71 -13.83 1.50
C SER A 258 -5.20 -12.60 2.26
N ASP A 259 -6.48 -12.29 2.13
CA ASP A 259 -7.10 -11.15 2.82
C ASP A 259 -7.13 -11.36 4.33
N TRP A 260 -7.14 -12.61 4.81
CA TRP A 260 -6.97 -12.89 6.24
C TRP A 260 -5.60 -12.44 6.75
N ILE A 261 -4.53 -12.72 6.00
CA ILE A 261 -3.17 -12.28 6.32
C ILE A 261 -3.07 -10.76 6.21
N ALA A 262 -3.64 -10.18 5.15
CA ALA A 262 -3.71 -8.72 4.98
C ALA A 262 -4.42 -8.05 6.17
N LEU A 263 -5.52 -8.66 6.65
CA LEU A 263 -6.28 -8.19 7.81
C LEU A 263 -5.46 -8.24 9.11
N GLN A 264 -4.62 -9.26 9.33
CA GLN A 264 -3.72 -9.29 10.49
C GLN A 264 -2.63 -8.20 10.41
N GLY A 265 -2.11 -7.97 9.20
CA GLY A 265 -1.20 -6.86 8.92
C GLY A 265 -1.87 -5.52 9.22
N GLU A 266 -3.08 -5.31 8.72
CA GLU A 266 -3.87 -4.09 8.92
C GLU A 266 -4.11 -3.81 10.41
N LYS A 267 -4.49 -4.83 11.19
CA LYS A 267 -4.63 -4.73 12.65
C LYS A 267 -3.31 -4.33 13.33
N THR A 268 -2.20 -4.91 12.88
CA THR A 268 -0.86 -4.58 13.40
C THR A 268 -0.48 -3.14 13.07
N LEU A 269 -0.71 -2.70 11.84
CA LEU A 269 -0.46 -1.34 11.38
C LEU A 269 -1.25 -0.32 12.20
N ARG A 270 -2.56 -0.52 12.35
CA ARG A 270 -3.40 0.34 13.19
C ARG A 270 -2.94 0.34 14.66
N GLY A 271 -2.56 -0.82 15.19
CA GLY A 271 -2.02 -0.94 16.54
C GLY A 271 -0.75 -0.12 16.77
N VAL A 272 0.15 -0.04 15.78
CA VAL A 272 1.39 0.74 15.89
C VAL A 272 1.13 2.25 15.82
N PHE A 273 0.29 2.71 14.88
CA PHE A 273 0.15 4.15 14.59
C PHE A 273 -0.99 4.84 15.33
N SER A 274 -2.08 4.15 15.71
CA SER A 274 -3.30 4.78 16.27
C SER A 274 -3.14 5.55 17.58
N GLN A 275 -2.07 5.29 18.34
CA GLN A 275 -1.77 5.97 19.60
C GLN A 275 -1.18 7.38 19.40
N ASP A 276 -0.50 7.63 18.27
CA ASP A 276 0.06 8.95 17.96
C ASP A 276 -0.82 9.64 16.92
N LYS A 277 -1.62 10.61 17.38
CA LYS A 277 -2.66 11.28 16.57
C LYS A 277 -2.11 12.17 15.46
N ARG A 278 -0.80 12.39 15.40
CA ARG A 278 -0.14 13.12 14.32
C ARG A 278 -0.06 12.31 13.02
N PHE A 279 -0.13 10.98 13.10
CA PHE A 279 -0.26 10.14 11.91
C PHE A 279 -1.68 10.22 11.35
N SER A 280 -1.78 10.65 10.11
CA SER A 280 -3.04 10.64 9.36
C SER A 280 -3.27 9.31 8.66
N PHE A 281 -4.50 9.01 8.26
CA PHE A 281 -4.85 7.71 7.70
C PHE A 281 -5.63 7.78 6.40
N LEU A 282 -5.09 7.14 5.37
CA LEU A 282 -5.77 6.90 4.09
C LEU A 282 -6.35 5.48 4.11
N ASP A 283 -7.62 5.37 4.53
CA ASP A 283 -8.33 4.08 4.62
C ASP A 283 -8.87 3.66 3.26
N VAL A 284 -8.23 2.66 2.66
CA VAL A 284 -8.60 2.09 1.35
C VAL A 284 -9.06 0.64 1.46
N TRP A 285 -9.13 0.10 2.68
CA TRP A 285 -9.44 -1.32 2.91
C TRP A 285 -10.80 -1.65 2.30
N ASP A 286 -11.86 -0.94 2.71
CA ASP A 286 -13.20 -1.19 2.18
C ASP A 286 -13.31 -0.79 0.70
N MET A 287 -12.57 0.25 0.26
CA MET A 287 -12.52 0.61 -1.17
C MET A 287 -12.11 -0.60 -2.02
N THR A 288 -11.10 -1.33 -1.60
CA THR A 288 -10.62 -2.51 -2.32
C THR A 288 -11.48 -3.75 -2.06
N LEU A 289 -12.14 -3.85 -0.90
CA LEU A 289 -13.03 -4.97 -0.55
C LEU A 289 -14.33 -4.95 -1.38
N VAL A 290 -14.97 -3.78 -1.49
CA VAL A 290 -16.27 -3.63 -2.15
C VAL A 290 -16.20 -3.07 -3.57
N GLN A 291 -15.00 -3.00 -4.14
CA GLN A 291 -14.82 -2.57 -5.54
C GLN A 291 -15.58 -3.50 -6.49
N GLN A 292 -16.13 -2.93 -7.57
CA GLN A 292 -16.78 -3.71 -8.63
C GLN A 292 -15.77 -4.44 -9.52
N SER A 293 -14.55 -3.92 -9.63
CA SER A 293 -13.46 -4.59 -10.36
C SER A 293 -13.09 -5.92 -9.72
N LYS A 294 -12.42 -6.76 -10.52
CA LYS A 294 -11.82 -8.01 -10.04
C LYS A 294 -10.85 -7.70 -8.89
N ASP A 295 -10.86 -8.56 -7.87
CA ASP A 295 -9.96 -8.47 -6.73
C ASP A 295 -8.50 -8.56 -7.23
N ALA A 296 -7.68 -7.59 -6.82
CA ALA A 296 -6.29 -7.46 -7.25
C ALA A 296 -5.48 -6.69 -6.20
N ILE A 297 -4.29 -7.20 -5.87
CA ILE A 297 -3.36 -6.57 -4.93
C ILE A 297 -2.94 -5.17 -5.40
N HIS A 298 -2.79 -5.01 -6.71
CA HIS A 298 -2.63 -3.74 -7.40
C HIS A 298 -4.01 -3.29 -7.89
N PRO A 299 -4.63 -2.28 -7.27
CA PRO A 299 -5.94 -1.80 -7.68
C PRO A 299 -5.93 -1.41 -9.16
N LEU A 300 -7.00 -1.77 -9.87
CA LEU A 300 -7.19 -1.32 -11.25
C LEU A 300 -7.40 0.20 -11.29
N LYS A 301 -7.21 0.80 -12.48
CA LYS A 301 -7.32 2.25 -12.70
C LYS A 301 -8.59 2.86 -12.09
N THR A 302 -9.73 2.19 -12.21
CA THR A 302 -11.02 2.63 -11.65
C THR A 302 -10.95 2.83 -10.13
N THR A 303 -10.35 1.90 -9.40
CA THR A 303 -10.19 1.99 -7.94
C THR A 303 -9.03 2.91 -7.56
N LEU A 304 -7.94 2.88 -8.31
CA LEU A 304 -6.77 3.73 -8.09
C LEU A 304 -7.15 5.22 -8.15
N VAL A 305 -7.93 5.66 -9.15
CA VAL A 305 -8.40 7.04 -9.24
C VAL A 305 -9.14 7.46 -7.96
N GLN A 306 -10.00 6.59 -7.42
CA GLN A 306 -10.74 6.90 -6.20
C GLN A 306 -9.85 7.00 -4.96
N ILE A 307 -8.81 6.15 -4.87
CA ILE A 307 -7.79 6.23 -3.82
C ILE A 307 -7.04 7.57 -3.92
N MET A 308 -6.69 7.98 -5.14
CA MET A 308 -5.95 9.23 -5.39
C MET A 308 -6.83 10.46 -5.12
N ASP A 309 -8.09 10.46 -5.54
CA ASP A 309 -9.06 11.51 -5.21
C ASP A 309 -9.22 11.67 -3.69
N TYR A 310 -9.28 10.57 -2.95
CA TYR A 310 -9.35 10.59 -1.49
C TYR A 310 -8.07 11.19 -0.89
N LEU A 311 -6.90 10.73 -1.32
CA LEU A 311 -5.62 11.29 -0.90
C LEU A 311 -5.55 12.80 -1.16
N LEU A 312 -5.84 13.24 -2.38
CA LEU A 312 -5.78 14.64 -2.81
C LEU A 312 -6.78 15.50 -2.04
N THR A 313 -7.98 14.99 -1.79
CA THR A 313 -8.97 15.66 -0.93
C THR A 313 -8.36 15.93 0.45
N MET A 314 -7.76 14.93 1.08
CA MET A 314 -7.18 15.05 2.42
C MET A 314 -6.01 16.04 2.53
N ILE A 315 -5.23 16.25 1.46
CA ILE A 315 -4.02 17.07 1.50
C ILE A 315 -4.21 18.49 0.91
N CYS A 316 -5.33 18.76 0.24
CA CYS A 316 -5.54 20.00 -0.51
C CYS A 316 -6.83 20.76 -0.16
N LEU A 317 -7.75 20.16 0.60
CA LEU A 317 -8.99 20.78 1.04
C LEU A 317 -9.08 20.75 2.57
#